data_AF-A0A267EDD2-F1
#
_entry.id   AF-A0A267EDD2-F1
#
_cell.length_a   1.000
_cell.length_b   1.000
_cell.length_c   1.000
_cell.angle_alpha   90.00
_cell.angle_beta   90.00
_cell.angle_gamma   90.00
#
_symmetry.space_group_name_H-M   'P 1'
#
loop_
_entity.id
_entity.type
_entity.pdbx_description
1 polymer ?
#
loop_
_entity_poly.entity_id
_entity_poly.type
_entity_poly.pdbx_seq_one_letter_code
_entity_poly.pdbx_strand_id
1 'polypeptide(L)' 'MAPIVVTLPDGSSDARIAAQAASIAELKVWAASRCGLSPLQLGVFAASGAALDDADSLVGLDCAELQVCQLSLYSIHYL' A
#
# COMPACT_ATOMS: atom_id res chain seq x y z
N MET A 1 16.69 8.09 -9.30
CA MET A 1 15.46 7.60 -8.65
C MET A 1 15.64 7.67 -7.16
N ALA A 2 14.76 8.37 -6.44
CA ALA A 2 14.69 8.26 -4.99
C ALA A 2 14.08 6.89 -4.61
N PRO A 3 14.50 6.26 -3.50
CA PRO A 3 13.86 5.04 -3.03
C PRO A 3 12.42 5.34 -2.60
N ILE A 4 11.47 4.49 -3.02
CA ILE A 4 10.07 4.57 -2.57
C ILE A 4 9.96 3.86 -1.22
N VAL A 5 9.56 4.58 -0.18
CA VAL A 5 9.35 4.03 1.16
C VAL A 5 7.90 3.58 1.30
N VAL A 6 7.67 2.33 1.68
CA VAL A 6 6.32 1.79 1.92
C VAL A 6 6.09 1.67 3.42
N THR A 7 5.12 2.40 3.95
CA THR A 7 4.67 2.27 5.34
C THR A 7 3.49 1.32 5.43
N LEU A 8 3.58 0.34 6.33
CA LEU A 8 2.59 -0.71 6.54
C LEU A 8 1.58 -0.34 7.66
N PRO A 9 0.43 -1.03 7.72
CA PRO A 9 -0.57 -0.82 8.77
C PRO A 9 -0.06 -1.09 10.20
N ASP A 10 0.97 -1.93 10.34
CA ASP A 10 1.62 -2.22 11.63
C ASP A 10 2.58 -1.11 12.09
N GLY A 11 2.77 -0.07 11.28
CA GLY A 11 3.71 1.03 11.52
C GLY A 11 5.14 0.75 11.05
N SER A 12 5.42 -0.44 10.50
CA SER A 12 6.71 -0.76 9.89
C SER A 12 6.86 -0.07 8.54
N SER A 13 8.08 0.29 8.14
CA SER A 13 8.35 0.84 6.81
C SER A 13 9.49 0.12 6.09
N ASP A 14 9.33 -0.16 4.80
CA ASP A 14 10.36 -0.82 3.98
C ASP A 14 10.51 -0.15 2.60
N ALA A 15 11.72 0.32 2.31
CA ALA A 15 12.04 0.99 1.05
C ALA A 15 12.50 0.05 -0.07
N ARG A 16 12.87 -1.19 0.28
CA ARG A 16 13.41 -2.16 -0.68
C ARG A 16 12.31 -2.90 -1.44
N ILE A 17 11.10 -2.95 -0.88
CA ILE A 17 10.03 -3.74 -1.47
C ILE A 17 9.37 -3.04 -2.66
N ALA A 18 9.18 -1.73 -2.60
CA ALA A 18 8.62 -0.97 -3.72
C ALA A 18 9.55 -0.97 -4.94
N ALA A 19 10.86 -1.13 -4.75
CA ALA A 19 11.81 -1.29 -5.85
C ALA A 19 11.72 -2.66 -6.54
N GLN A 20 11.13 -3.66 -5.90
CA GLN A 20 11.00 -5.03 -6.41
C GLN A 20 9.60 -5.37 -6.92
N ALA A 21 8.56 -4.69 -6.41
CA ALA A 21 7.20 -4.87 -6.87
C ALA A 21 6.97 -4.15 -8.21
N ALA A 22 6.31 -4.83 -9.16
CA ALA A 22 5.99 -4.28 -10.47
C ALA A 22 4.70 -3.42 -10.42
N SER A 23 3.78 -3.74 -9.50
CA SER A 23 2.47 -3.07 -9.36
C SER A 23 2.03 -2.91 -7.91
N ILE A 24 1.03 -2.05 -7.71
CA ILE A 24 0.38 -1.85 -6.41
C ILE A 24 -0.27 -3.15 -5.89
N ALA A 25 -0.81 -3.98 -6.79
CA ALA A 25 -1.38 -5.28 -6.43
C ALA A 25 -0.34 -6.21 -5.75
N GLU A 26 0.87 -6.31 -6.32
CA GLU A 26 1.95 -7.12 -5.72
C GLU A 26 2.38 -6.57 -4.35
N LEU A 27 2.44 -5.23 -4.22
CA LEU A 27 2.74 -4.56 -2.97
C LEU A 27 1.69 -4.86 -1.90
N LYS A 28 0.40 -4.87 -2.24
CA LYS A 28 -0.68 -5.27 -1.32
C LYS A 28 -0.55 -6.73 -0.90
N VAL A 29 -0.22 -7.64 -1.82
CA VAL A 29 -0.04 -9.08 -1.50
C VAL A 29 1.10 -9.28 -0.50
N TRP A 30 2.22 -8.59 -0.70
CA TRP A 30 3.32 -8.61 0.24
C TRP A 30 2.94 -8.01 1.60
N ALA A 31 2.31 -6.82 1.61
CA ALA A 31 1.89 -6.13 2.83
C ALA A 31 0.90 -6.96 3.65
N ALA A 32 -0.07 -7.59 2.96
CA ALA A 32 -1.03 -8.54 3.51
C ALA A 32 -0.34 -9.73 4.18
N SER A 33 0.62 -10.34 3.49
CA SER A 33 1.36 -11.49 4.02
C SER A 33 2.18 -11.11 5.27
N ARG A 34 2.71 -9.88 5.31
CA ARG A 34 3.50 -9.37 6.45
C ARG A 34 2.64 -8.99 7.64
N CYS A 35 1.44 -8.44 7.40
CA CYS A 35 0.51 -8.01 8.45
C CYS A 35 -0.49 -9.10 8.87
N GLY A 36 -0.49 -10.27 8.19
CA GLY A 36 -1.50 -11.31 8.42
C GLY A 36 -2.92 -10.91 7.99
N LEU A 37 -3.02 -10.03 6.99
CA LEU A 37 -4.28 -9.48 6.47
C LEU A 37 -4.59 -10.03 5.07
N SER A 38 -5.81 -9.80 4.57
CA SER A 38 -6.13 -10.04 3.16
C SER A 38 -5.70 -8.84 2.29
N PRO A 39 -5.15 -9.04 1.08
CA PRO A 39 -4.82 -7.94 0.16
C PRO A 39 -6.03 -7.06 -0.18
N LEU A 40 -7.24 -7.65 -0.20
CA LEU A 40 -8.50 -6.95 -0.44
C LEU A 40 -8.91 -6.02 0.72
N GLN A 41 -8.35 -6.24 1.92
CA GLN A 41 -8.54 -5.40 3.09
C GLN A 41 -7.49 -4.30 3.16
N LEU A 42 -6.65 -4.12 2.14
CA LEU A 42 -5.60 -3.11 2.12
C LEU A 42 -5.83 -2.09 1.01
N GLY A 43 -5.63 -0.81 1.36
CA GLY A 43 -5.59 0.31 0.43
C GLY A 43 -4.19 0.89 0.40
N VAL A 44 -3.74 1.34 -0.76
CA VAL A 44 -2.43 1.99 -0.93
C VAL A 44 -2.67 3.44 -1.33
N PHE A 45 -1.99 4.34 -0.63
CA PHE A 45 -2.12 5.78 -0.79
C PHE A 45 -0.75 6.38 -1.08
N ALA A 46 -0.69 7.32 -2.02
CA ALA A 46 0.46 8.17 -2.21
C ALA A 46 0.63 9.13 -1.03
N ALA A 47 1.84 9.68 -0.83
CA ALA A 47 2.10 10.72 0.17
C ALA A 47 1.17 11.96 0.06
N SER A 48 0.64 12.22 -1.15
CA SER A 48 -0.36 13.26 -1.40
C SER A 48 -1.75 12.95 -0.85
N GLY A 49 -1.98 11.74 -0.36
CA GLY A 49 -3.28 11.21 0.06
C GLY A 49 -4.12 10.63 -1.08
N ALA A 50 -3.60 10.60 -2.31
CA ALA A 50 -4.30 9.99 -3.44
C ALA A 50 -4.33 8.46 -3.28
N ALA A 51 -5.52 7.86 -3.41
CA ALA A 51 -5.66 6.41 -3.47
C ALA A 51 -5.12 5.90 -4.82
N LEU A 52 -4.31 4.84 -4.77
CA LEU A 52 -3.74 4.18 -5.95
C LEU A 52 -4.51 2.89 -6.26
N ASP A 53 -4.73 2.64 -7.55
CA ASP A 53 -5.42 1.44 -8.01
C ASP A 53 -4.45 0.25 -8.11
N ASP A 54 -4.99 -0.97 -8.11
CA ASP A 54 -4.18 -2.18 -8.27
C ASP A 54 -3.51 -2.27 -9.65
N ALA A 55 -4.12 -1.64 -10.66
CA ALA A 55 -3.57 -1.53 -12.00
C ALA A 55 -2.47 -0.47 -12.12
N ASP A 56 -2.29 0.41 -11.14
CA ASP A 56 -1.22 1.41 -11.17
C ASP A 56 0.15 0.75 -11.05
N SER A 57 1.08 1.25 -11.86
CA SER A 57 2.47 0.80 -11.83
C SER A 57 3.24 1.59 -10.79
N LEU A 58 4.10 0.89 -10.04
CA LEU A 58 5.02 1.53 -9.10
C LEU A 58 6.15 2.28 -9.82
N VAL A 59 6.38 1.96 -11.09
CA VAL A 59 7.40 2.55 -11.94
C VAL A 59 6.95 3.93 -12.40
N GLY A 60 7.70 4.97 -12.04
CA GLY A 60 7.40 6.36 -12.42
C GLY A 60 6.56 7.13 -11.40
N LEU A 61 6.20 6.51 -10.28
CA LEU A 61 5.74 7.27 -9.11
C LEU A 61 6.92 8.07 -8.57
N ASP A 62 6.92 9.39 -8.80
CA ASP A 62 7.80 10.35 -8.10
C ASP A 62 7.45 10.47 -6.60
N CYS A 63 6.52 9.65 -6.12
CA CYS A 63 6.16 9.57 -4.71
C CYS A 63 7.28 8.87 -3.94
N ALA A 64 8.02 9.64 -3.15
CA ALA A 64 9.03 9.11 -2.23
C ALA A 64 8.42 8.19 -1.15
N GLU A 65 7.12 8.29 -0.90
CA GLU A 65 6.44 7.58 0.18
C GLU A 65 5.06 7.06 -0.24
N LEU A 66 4.79 5.81 0.12
CA LEU A 66 3.51 5.11 -0.03
C LEU A 66 3.04 4.65 1.35
N GLN A 67 1.74 4.75 1.58
CA GLN A 67 1.11 4.33 2.82
C GLN A 67 0.10 3.22 2.54
N VAL A 68 0.29 2.08 3.19
CA VAL A 68 -0.64 0.95 3.15
C VAL A 68 -1.49 1.01 4.40
N CYS A 69 -2.81 1.13 4.20
CA CYS A 69 -3.78 1.19 5.29
C CYS A 69 -4.72 0.00 5.21
N GLN A 70 -5.11 -0.53 6.37
CA GLN A 70 -6.20 -1.49 6.43
C GLN A 70 -7.53 -0.77 6.17
N LEU A 71 -8.21 -1.16 5.10
CA LEU A 71 -9.59 -0.78 4.81
C LEU A 71 -10.49 -1.48 5.82
N SER A 72 -10.81 -0.77 6.90
CA SER A 72 -11.79 -1.28 7.86
C SER A 72 -13.19 -1.19 7.25
N LEU A 73 -13.79 -2.34 6.95
CA LEU A 73 -15.21 -2.47 6.56
C LEU A 73 -16.19 -2.13 7.71
N TYR A 74 -15.69 -1.72 8.88
CA TYR A 74 -16.50 -1.37 10.04
C TYR A 74 -17.02 0.08 9.97
N SER A 75 -18.08 0.30 9.18
CA SER A 75 -19.23 1.15 9.56
C SER A 75 -20.31 1.20 8.46
N ILE A 76 -20.89 0.05 8.12
CA ILE A 76 -22.31 0.01 7.77
C ILE A 76 -23.03 -0.82 8.84
N HIS A 77 -22.90 -0.40 10.10
CA HIS A 77 -23.96 -0.59 11.09
C HIS A 77 -24.74 0.72 11.14
N TYR A 78 -25.56 0.98 10.13
CA TYR A 78 -26.64 1.96 10.24
C TYR A 78 -27.95 1.17 10.26
N LEU A 79 -28.45 1.02 11.49
CA LEU A 79 -29.83 0.87 11.97
C LEU A 79 -30.82 0.05 11.12
#